data_AF-A0A7X1C6P7-F1
#
_entry.id   AF-A0A7X1C6P7-F1
#
_cell.length_a   1.000
_cell.length_b   1.000
_cell.length_c   1.000
_cell.angle_alpha   90.00
_cell.angle_beta   90.00
_cell.angle_gamma   90.00
#
_symmetry.space_group_name_H-M   'P 1'
#
loop_
_entity.id
_entity.type
_entity.pdbx_description
1 polymer ?
#
loop_
_entity_poly.entity_id
_entity_poly.type
_entity_poly.pdbx_seq_one_letter_code
_entity_poly.pdbx_strand_id
1 'polypeptide(L)'
;MRAIRGATTIETNTAEEIYAATKELFEEILHQNKLTDSEQLTSVIITVTEDIFAAFPAKAVRETPGFEYVPVMGMQEIPVPNSLRMCIRFMVFTTIHKPLTEINHVYLRGAKVLRPDLVNEEDA
;
A
#
# COMPACT_ATOMS: atom_id res chain seq x y z
N MET A 1 -9.05 -16.44 2.01
CA MET A 1 -8.49 -15.21 2.62
C MET A 1 -6.98 -15.17 2.44
N ARG A 2 -6.48 -14.06 1.89
CA ARG A 2 -5.06 -13.76 1.72
C ARG A 2 -4.79 -12.30 2.07
N ALA A 3 -3.56 -11.99 2.46
CA ALA A 3 -3.12 -10.63 2.66
C ALA A 3 -2.12 -10.24 1.58
N ILE A 4 -2.27 -9.04 1.04
CA ILE A 4 -1.35 -8.45 0.06
C ILE A 4 -0.59 -7.32 0.74
N ARG A 5 0.73 -7.37 0.66
CA ARG A 5 1.60 -6.27 1.07
C ARG A 5 1.74 -5.25 -0.05
N GLY A 6 1.72 -3.98 0.34
CA GLY A 6 2.10 -2.85 -0.49
C GLY A 6 3.09 -1.96 0.25
N ALA A 7 4.00 -1.29 -0.45
CA ALA A 7 4.74 -0.16 0.10
C ALA A 7 5.14 0.83 -1.00
N THR A 8 5.16 2.12 -0.64
CA THR A 8 5.64 3.20 -1.49
C THR A 8 6.33 4.27 -0.63
N THR A 9 6.98 5.23 -1.27
CA THR A 9 7.59 6.40 -0.61
C THR A 9 7.10 7.70 -1.22
N ILE A 10 7.12 8.77 -0.43
CA ILE A 10 6.92 10.15 -0.88
C ILE A 10 8.22 10.95 -0.71
N GLU A 11 8.42 11.97 -1.53
CA GLU A 11 9.56 12.89 -1.46
C GLU A 11 9.29 14.01 -0.46
N THR A 12 8.07 14.53 -0.42
CA THR A 12 7.65 15.62 0.47
C THR A 12 6.42 15.24 1.30
N ASN A 13 6.40 15.68 2.56
CA ASN A 13 5.25 15.47 3.45
C ASN A 13 4.15 16.51 3.14
N THR A 14 3.48 16.34 2.00
CA THR A 14 2.33 17.14 1.57
C THR A 14 1.10 16.23 1.42
N ALA A 15 -0.10 16.81 1.57
CA ALA A 15 -1.32 16.04 1.45
C ALA A 15 -1.49 15.47 0.04
N GLU A 16 -1.17 16.27 -0.97
CA GLU A 16 -1.22 15.95 -2.39
C GLU A 16 -0.35 14.72 -2.70
N GLU A 17 0.88 14.72 -2.20
CA GLU A 17 1.81 13.62 -2.46
C GLU A 17 1.44 12.35 -1.71
N ILE A 18 1.00 12.47 -0.46
CA ILE A 18 0.46 11.33 0.31
C ILE A 18 -0.70 10.69 -0.45
N TYR A 19 -1.66 11.47 -0.93
CA TYR A 19 -2.82 10.93 -1.66
C TYR A 19 -2.42 10.32 -3.00
N ALA A 20 -1.56 11.00 -3.77
CA ALA A 20 -1.09 10.50 -5.07
C ALA A 20 -0.36 9.16 -4.95
N ALA A 21 0.63 9.06 -4.06
CA ALA A 21 1.40 7.83 -3.87
C ALA A 21 0.54 6.70 -3.27
N THR A 22 -0.39 7.04 -2.38
CA THR A 22 -1.31 6.06 -1.79
C THR A 22 -2.27 5.48 -2.83
N LYS A 23 -2.83 6.35 -3.68
CA LYS A 23 -3.73 5.95 -4.77
C LYS A 23 -3.00 5.06 -5.77
N GLU A 24 -1.82 5.49 -6.23
CA GLU A 24 -0.97 4.70 -7.13
C GLU A 24 -0.68 3.30 -6.56
N LEU A 25 -0.25 3.22 -5.29
CA LEU A 25 0.03 1.95 -4.64
C LEU A 25 -1.21 1.05 -4.56
N PHE A 26 -2.37 1.61 -4.20
CA PHE A 26 -3.60 0.84 -4.08
C PHE A 26 -4.10 0.33 -5.43
N GLU A 27 -4.12 1.19 -6.46
CA GLU A 27 -4.50 0.82 -7.82
C GLU A 27 -3.57 -0.28 -8.38
N GLU A 28 -2.27 -0.21 -8.12
CA GLU A 28 -1.33 -1.24 -8.58
C GLU A 28 -1.52 -2.57 -7.83
N ILE A 29 -1.83 -2.55 -6.54
CA ILE A 29 -2.21 -3.77 -5.79
C ILE A 29 -3.44 -4.41 -6.43
N LEU A 30 -4.48 -3.63 -6.72
CA LEU A 30 -5.70 -4.13 -7.33
C LEU A 30 -5.40 -4.74 -8.70
N HIS A 31 -4.64 -4.02 -9.52
CA HIS A 31 -4.29 -4.43 -10.87
C HIS A 31 -3.48 -5.74 -10.90
N GLN A 32 -2.34 -5.81 -10.19
CA GLN A 32 -1.48 -7.00 -10.21
C GLN A 32 -2.16 -8.25 -9.65
N ASN A 33 -3.13 -8.08 -8.74
CA ASN A 33 -3.84 -9.21 -8.12
C ASN A 33 -5.19 -9.52 -8.79
N LYS A 34 -5.58 -8.75 -9.82
CA LYS A 34 -6.87 -8.85 -10.54
C LYS A 34 -8.07 -8.71 -9.60
N LEU A 35 -8.01 -7.71 -8.72
CA LEU A 35 -9.08 -7.36 -7.79
C LEU A 35 -9.94 -6.28 -8.43
N THR A 36 -11.10 -6.66 -8.95
CA THR A 36 -11.99 -5.78 -9.73
C THR A 36 -13.25 -5.39 -8.98
N ASP A 37 -13.48 -5.97 -7.79
CA ASP A 37 -14.68 -5.79 -6.99
C ASP A 37 -14.28 -5.60 -5.51
N SER A 38 -14.89 -4.62 -4.83
CA SER A 38 -14.61 -4.35 -3.42
C SER A 38 -15.05 -5.46 -2.48
N GLU A 39 -16.01 -6.31 -2.87
CA GLU A 39 -16.37 -7.52 -2.13
C GLU A 39 -15.22 -8.56 -2.06
N GLN A 40 -14.19 -8.38 -2.90
CA GLN A 40 -12.96 -9.17 -2.83
C GLN A 40 -12.02 -8.71 -1.71
N LEU A 41 -12.29 -7.57 -1.07
CA LEU A 41 -11.52 -7.01 0.04
C LEU A 41 -12.30 -7.12 1.35
N THR A 42 -11.62 -7.55 2.39
CA THR A 42 -12.16 -7.54 3.76
C THR A 42 -11.85 -6.23 4.47
N SER A 43 -10.62 -5.74 4.34
CA SER A 43 -10.16 -4.49 4.97
C SER A 43 -8.77 -4.09 4.47
N VAL A 44 -8.38 -2.84 4.74
CA VAL A 44 -7.04 -2.33 4.49
C VAL A 44 -6.47 -1.74 5.78
N ILE A 45 -5.26 -2.17 6.15
CA ILE A 45 -4.45 -1.51 7.18
C ILE A 45 -3.35 -0.73 6.48
N ILE A 46 -3.17 0.53 6.87
CA ILE A 46 -2.12 1.41 6.37
C ILE A 46 -1.22 1.81 7.53
N THR A 47 0.10 1.68 7.37
CA THR A 47 1.08 2.28 8.29
C THR A 47 1.86 3.39 7.57
N VAL A 48 2.22 4.43 8.30
CA VAL A 48 3.12 5.49 7.83
C VAL A 48 4.27 5.69 8.81
N THR A 49 5.45 6.02 8.30
CA THR A 49 6.56 6.43 9.16
C THR A 49 6.25 7.76 9.87
N GLU A 50 6.88 7.99 11.02
CA GLU A 50 6.59 9.16 11.88
C GLU A 50 6.88 10.52 11.23
N ASP A 51 7.63 10.54 10.13
CA ASP A 51 7.92 11.72 9.32
C ASP A 51 6.83 12.06 8.28
N ILE A 52 5.74 11.29 8.23
CA ILE A 52 4.53 11.58 7.44
C ILE A 52 3.39 11.98 8.36
N PHE A 53 2.92 13.22 8.24
CA PHE A 53 1.88 13.78 9.11
C PHE A 53 0.93 14.78 8.42
N ALA A 54 1.12 15.08 7.13
CA ALA A 54 0.31 16.09 6.45
C ALA A 54 -1.11 15.65 6.09
N ALA A 55 -1.38 14.33 6.02
CA ALA A 55 -2.69 13.80 5.68
C ALA A 55 -2.86 12.33 6.10
N PHE A 56 -4.12 11.88 6.16
CA PHE A 56 -4.45 10.47 6.34
C PHE A 56 -4.49 9.73 4.98
N PRO A 57 -3.60 8.75 4.72
CA PRO A 57 -3.58 8.01 3.45
C PRO A 57 -4.90 7.31 3.14
N ALA A 58 -5.62 6.86 4.19
CA ALA A 58 -6.89 6.15 4.06
C ALA A 58 -7.94 6.87 3.20
N LYS A 59 -7.86 8.21 3.08
CA LYS A 59 -8.72 8.99 2.20
C LYS A 59 -8.61 8.53 0.73
N ALA A 60 -7.40 8.31 0.24
CA ALA A 60 -7.18 7.91 -1.16
C ALA A 60 -7.82 6.56 -1.51
N VAL A 61 -7.85 5.62 -0.55
CA VAL A 61 -8.55 4.32 -0.72
C VAL A 61 -10.06 4.53 -0.82
N ARG A 62 -10.64 5.35 0.06
CA ARG A 62 -12.09 5.63 0.07
C ARG A 62 -12.57 6.43 -1.13
N GLU A 63 -11.69 7.24 -1.73
CA GLU A 63 -11.98 8.01 -2.95
C GLU A 63 -11.70 7.21 -4.24
N THR A 64 -11.24 5.96 -4.12
CA THR A 64 -11.09 5.06 -5.28
C THR A 64 -12.48 4.54 -5.68
N PRO A 65 -12.95 4.79 -6.91
CA PRO A 65 -14.29 4.38 -7.34
C PRO A 65 -14.54 2.88 -7.16
N GLY A 66 -15.67 2.53 -6.54
CA GLY A 66 -16.06 1.15 -6.25
C GLY A 66 -15.49 0.56 -4.96
N PHE A 67 -14.65 1.30 -4.23
CA PHE A 67 -14.02 0.87 -2.98
C PHE A 67 -14.37 1.77 -1.77
N GLU A 68 -15.39 2.61 -1.89
CA GLU A 68 -15.77 3.64 -0.91
C GLU A 68 -16.13 3.06 0.47
N TYR A 69 -16.67 1.84 0.48
CA TYR A 69 -17.14 1.16 1.68
C TYR A 69 -16.12 0.19 2.30
N VAL A 70 -14.93 0.03 1.70
CA VAL A 70 -13.91 -0.85 2.27
C VAL A 70 -13.45 -0.30 3.63
N PRO A 71 -13.46 -1.12 4.70
CA PRO A 71 -12.94 -0.68 6.00
C PRO A 71 -11.44 -0.42 5.92
N VAL A 72 -11.02 0.82 6.26
CA VAL A 72 -9.62 1.22 6.25
C VAL A 72 -9.21 1.79 7.61
N MET A 73 -8.09 1.31 8.14
CA MET A 73 -7.48 1.78 9.38
C MET A 73 -6.04 2.25 9.15
N GLY A 74 -5.72 3.47 9.57
CA GLY A 74 -4.36 4.00 9.57
C GLY A 74 -3.68 3.85 10.93
N MET A 75 -2.38 3.61 10.93
CA MET A 75 -1.52 3.49 12.12
C MET A 75 -0.17 4.15 11.86
N GLN A 76 0.58 4.44 12.92
CA GLN A 76 1.98 4.81 12.82
C GLN A 76 2.84 3.53 12.76
N GLU A 77 3.83 3.52 11.88
CA GLU A 77 4.85 2.47 11.80
C GLU A 77 5.87 2.61 12.94
N ILE A 78 6.47 1.49 13.36
CA ILE A 78 7.53 1.52 14.37
C ILE A 78 8.73 2.40 13.91
N PRO A 79 9.20 3.36 14.73
CA PRO A 79 10.28 4.28 14.35
C PRO A 79 11.66 3.62 14.55
N VAL A 80 11.99 2.66 13.68
CA VAL A 80 13.30 1.98 13.71
C VAL A 80 14.39 2.93 13.18
N PRO A 81 15.50 3.15 13.92
CA PRO A 81 16.60 4.00 13.44
C PRO A 81 17.15 3.53 12.09
N ASN A 82 17.46 4.48 11.20
CA ASN A 82 17.96 4.24 9.83
C ASN A 82 17.03 3.40 8.93
N SER A 83 15.75 3.24 9.31
CA SER A 83 14.76 2.60 8.44
C SER A 83 14.34 3.52 7.28
N LEU A 84 13.69 2.94 6.29
CA LEU A 84 13.20 3.67 5.12
C LEU A 84 12.21 4.76 5.54
N ARG A 85 12.61 6.01 5.30
CA ARG A 85 11.87 7.23 5.60
C ARG A 85 10.73 7.48 4.63
N MET A 86 9.81 8.37 5.02
CA MET A 86 8.72 8.85 4.15
C MET A 86 7.96 7.70 3.47
N CYS A 87 7.68 6.63 4.21
CA CYS A 87 7.16 5.40 3.66
C CYS A 87 5.73 5.11 4.12
N ILE A 88 4.87 4.78 3.15
CA ILE A 88 3.48 4.36 3.34
C ILE A 88 3.41 2.87 3.03
N ARG A 89 2.85 2.06 3.92
CA ARG A 89 2.75 0.59 3.76
C ARG A 89 1.32 0.13 3.90
N PHE A 90 0.98 -0.89 3.12
CA PHE A 90 -0.34 -1.49 3.06
C PHE A 90 -0.27 -2.95 3.50
N MET A 91 -1.32 -3.36 4.21
CA MET A 91 -1.77 -4.74 4.33
C MET A 91 -3.23 -4.81 3.91
N VAL A 92 -3.48 -5.35 2.72
CA VAL A 92 -4.83 -5.51 2.15
C VAL A 92 -5.30 -6.93 2.43
N PHE A 93 -6.33 -7.08 3.26
CA PHE A 93 -6.97 -8.37 3.49
C PHE A 93 -8.01 -8.62 2.41
N THR A 94 -7.96 -9.80 1.81
CA THR A 94 -8.80 -10.18 0.67
C THR A 94 -9.49 -11.51 0.90
N THR A 95 -10.62 -11.73 0.24
CA THR A 95 -11.37 -12.99 0.27
C THR A 95 -10.86 -14.00 -0.75
N ILE A 96 -9.92 -13.63 -1.63
CA ILE A 96 -9.42 -14.50 -2.70
C ILE A 96 -8.78 -15.82 -2.21
N HIS A 97 -8.78 -16.80 -3.12
CA HIS A 97 -8.27 -18.15 -2.91
C HIS A 97 -7.18 -18.49 -3.93
N LYS A 98 -5.96 -18.05 -3.64
CA LYS A 98 -4.74 -18.38 -4.41
C LYS A 98 -3.64 -18.93 -3.50
N PRO A 99 -2.69 -19.73 -4.00
CA PRO A 99 -1.44 -20.03 -3.30
C PRO A 99 -0.70 -18.75 -2.91
N LEU A 100 0.06 -18.77 -1.81
CA LEU A 100 0.83 -17.59 -1.36
C LEU A 100 1.88 -17.17 -2.41
N THR A 101 2.42 -18.14 -3.15
CA THR A 101 3.38 -17.93 -4.23
C THR A 101 2.80 -17.22 -5.45
N GLU A 102 1.48 -17.09 -5.54
CA GLU A 102 0.78 -16.38 -6.62
C GLU A 102 0.19 -15.03 -6.17
N ILE A 103 0.49 -14.61 -4.93
CA ILE A 103 0.11 -13.30 -4.43
C ILE A 103 1.17 -12.28 -4.83
N ASN A 104 0.76 -11.26 -5.58
CA ASN A 104 1.66 -10.21 -6.04
C ASN A 104 1.70 -9.10 -5.00
N HIS A 105 2.79 -9.04 -4.25
CA HIS A 105 3.07 -7.94 -3.34
C HIS A 105 3.70 -6.78 -4.10
N VAL A 106 3.31 -5.54 -3.79
CA VAL A 106 3.67 -4.37 -4.60
C VAL A 106 4.61 -3.45 -3.82
N TYR A 107 5.78 -3.15 -4.39
CA TYR A 107 6.76 -2.25 -3.81
C TYR A 107 7.17 -1.21 -4.85
N LEU A 108 6.78 0.05 -4.63
CA LEU A 108 6.98 1.15 -5.56
C LEU A 108 8.06 2.10 -5.06
N ARG A 109 8.63 2.88 -5.99
CA ARG A 109 9.54 3.99 -5.69
C ARG A 109 10.69 3.54 -4.76
N GLY A 110 11.04 4.33 -3.75
CA GLY A 110 12.06 3.99 -2.76
C GLY A 110 11.73 2.78 -1.90
N ALA A 111 10.49 2.28 -1.88
CA ALA A 111 10.12 1.10 -1.11
C ALA A 111 10.54 -0.22 -1.75
N LYS A 112 11.02 -0.22 -3.01
CA LYS A 112 11.60 -1.39 -3.68
C LYS A 112 12.71 -2.03 -2.86
N VAL A 113 13.50 -1.23 -2.14
CA VAL A 113 14.59 -1.70 -1.26
C VAL A 113 14.14 -2.58 -0.10
N LEU A 114 12.84 -2.58 0.24
CA LEU A 114 12.31 -3.39 1.35
C LEU A 114 12.21 -4.88 1.00
N ARG A 115 12.12 -5.22 -0.30
CA ARG A 115 11.99 -6.59 -0.80
C ARG A 115 12.72 -6.75 -2.15
N PRO A 116 14.05 -6.66 -2.18
CA PRO A 116 14.82 -6.86 -3.41
C PRO A 116 14.61 -8.26 -4.01
N ASP A 117 14.15 -9.23 -3.22
CA ASP A 117 13.79 -10.57 -3.66
C ASP A 117 12.45 -10.66 -4.42
N LEU A 118 11.62 -9.61 -4.37
CA LEU A 118 10.31 -9.55 -5.07
C LEU A 118 10.26 -8.51 -6.18
N VAL A 119 11.23 -7.61 -6.26
CA VAL A 119 11.30 -6.58 -7.30
C VAL A 119 12.29 -7.05 -8.35
N ASN A 120 11.84 -7.20 -9.60
CA ASN A 120 12.71 -7.60 -10.71
C ASN A 120 13.73 -6.49 -11.02
N GLU A 121 14.92 -6.86 -11.50
CA GLU A 121 15.99 -5.90 -11.86
C GLU A 121 15.58 -4.89 -12.94
N GLU A 122 14.54 -5.17 -13.74
CA GLU A 122 14.03 -4.26 -14.77
C GLU A 122 13.30 -3.02 -14.21
N ASP A 123 13.00 -3.02 -12.90
CA ASP A 123 12.29 -1.97 -12.20
C ASP A 123 13.21 -1.09 -11.32
N ALA A 124 14.52 -1.36 -11.26
CA ALA A 124 15.48 -0.65 -10.40
C ALA A 124 16.17 0.54 -11.06
#